data_AF-A0A8T5L5S0-F1
#
_entry.id   AF-A0A8T5L5S0-F1
#
_cell.length_a   1.000
_cell.length_b   1.000
_cell.length_c   1.000
_cell.angle_alpha   90.00
_cell.angle_beta   90.00
_cell.angle_gamma   90.00
#
_symmetry.space_group_name_H-M   'P 1'
#
loop_
_entity.id
_entity.type
_entity.pdbx_description
1 polymer ?
#
loop_
_entity_poly.entity_id
_entity_poly.type
_entity_poly.pdbx_seq_one_letter_code
_entity_poly.pdbx_strand_id
1 'polypeptide(L)'
;MPSKKTFNEEDTKKIINFYEEDLFSTKKIGKIFGVREKPIFKVLRKNNINTNIGYRKKRLFASGKLVQKKTQFTEEQIKEIINLYENELQNPTEIGNKFGVSSGPIHRLLIENNINMTQSHRMKKLWIFGKLSGLTKIFSKEQEEEIIRLYCDKKFCLTKIAKLFNVSKNVIKSRLLQKKIHIRGNSEIRKNKKLSIKTRQNMSIARKGNKSAQKYFPDELEIKKIVDLYKKELSLEKVGKIFNWSRSVIRRILRENNIPVLRKGKIPWNKDKPYLQIALEKHHNWNSGSSFEPYDKFFNDKFKRAIRKRDNQVCMACGIHREKLSRALDIHHISYDKLVSIPQNCISLCSSCHMKTNYNREHWIKFFQSLLAERYKYEYSENQDIIFQFKNEKTKDL
;
A
#
# COMPACT_ATOMS: atom_id res chain seq x y z
N MET A 1 24.51 11.87 -46.29
CA MET A 1 23.50 11.35 -45.33
C MET A 1 22.32 10.80 -46.13
N PRO A 2 21.77 9.61 -45.82
CA PRO A 2 20.59 9.12 -46.53
C PRO A 2 19.45 10.13 -46.40
N SER A 3 18.84 10.52 -47.52
CA SER A 3 17.73 11.46 -47.55
C SER A 3 16.59 10.96 -46.65
N LYS A 4 15.93 11.87 -45.95
CA LYS A 4 14.77 11.53 -45.11
C LYS A 4 13.62 11.12 -46.03
N LYS A 5 13.44 9.82 -46.24
CA LYS A 5 12.28 9.29 -46.96
C LYS A 5 10.99 9.73 -46.26
N THR A 6 10.12 10.42 -46.98
CA THR A 6 8.76 10.77 -46.58
C THR A 6 7.81 9.69 -47.07
N PHE A 7 6.86 9.28 -46.23
CA PHE A 7 5.80 8.35 -46.61
C PHE A 7 4.58 9.15 -47.05
N ASN A 8 4.00 8.79 -48.19
CA ASN A 8 2.71 9.34 -48.59
C ASN A 8 1.57 8.70 -47.77
N GLU A 9 0.32 9.11 -48.03
CA GLU A 9 -0.83 8.59 -47.31
C GLU A 9 -1.05 7.08 -47.56
N GLU A 10 -0.79 6.62 -48.80
CA GLU A 10 -0.93 5.22 -49.18
C GLU A 10 0.10 4.32 -48.46
N ASP A 11 1.36 4.76 -48.41
CA ASP A 11 2.43 4.12 -47.65
C ASP A 11 2.07 4.04 -46.16
N THR A 12 1.49 5.11 -45.62
CA THR A 12 1.05 5.16 -44.21
C THR A 12 0.00 4.10 -43.93
N LYS A 13 -1.03 3.99 -44.79
CA LYS A 13 -2.07 2.95 -44.68
C LYS A 13 -1.48 1.54 -44.77
N LYS A 14 -0.57 1.30 -45.74
CA LYS A 14 0.11 0.00 -45.88
C LYS A 14 0.97 -0.36 -44.67
N ILE A 15 1.70 0.60 -44.10
CA ILE A 15 2.51 0.40 -42.88
C ILE A 15 1.61 -0.02 -41.70
N ILE A 16 0.46 0.66 -41.54
CA ILE A 16 -0.50 0.35 -40.49
C ILE A 16 -1.06 -1.06 -40.68
N ASN A 17 -1.53 -1.38 -41.89
CA ASN A 17 -2.09 -2.69 -42.21
C ASN A 17 -1.09 -3.83 -41.98
N PHE A 18 0.15 -3.67 -42.46
CA PHE A 18 1.19 -4.68 -42.22
C PHE A 18 1.49 -4.90 -40.74
N TYR A 19 1.38 -3.85 -39.92
CA TYR A 19 1.67 -3.96 -38.49
C TYR A 19 0.49 -4.52 -37.70
N GLU A 20 -0.72 -4.06 -37.97
CA GLU A 20 -1.92 -4.41 -37.23
C GLU A 20 -2.54 -5.73 -37.72
N GLU A 21 -2.73 -5.92 -39.03
CA GLU A 21 -3.42 -7.10 -39.56
C GLU A 21 -2.43 -8.25 -39.84
N ASP A 22 -1.35 -7.96 -40.58
CA ASP A 22 -0.39 -8.98 -40.95
C ASP A 22 0.58 -9.34 -39.81
N LEU A 23 0.62 -8.51 -38.77
CA LEU A 23 1.45 -8.64 -37.57
C LEU A 23 2.96 -8.64 -37.88
N PHE A 24 3.39 -7.94 -38.93
CA PHE A 24 4.80 -7.81 -39.28
C PHE A 24 5.56 -7.00 -38.21
N SER A 25 6.85 -7.29 -38.07
CA SER A 25 7.73 -6.48 -37.21
C SER A 25 8.07 -5.17 -37.92
N THR A 26 8.30 -4.10 -37.17
CA THR A 26 8.77 -2.82 -37.76
C THR A 26 10.05 -2.98 -38.57
N LYS A 27 10.92 -3.94 -38.19
CA LYS A 27 12.11 -4.34 -38.96
C LYS A 27 11.74 -4.98 -40.31
N LYS A 28 10.75 -5.87 -40.35
CA LYS A 28 10.26 -6.49 -41.61
C LYS A 28 9.60 -5.44 -42.50
N ILE A 29 8.74 -4.59 -41.93
CA ILE A 29 8.13 -3.46 -42.65
C ILE A 29 9.21 -2.53 -43.19
N GLY A 30 10.23 -2.20 -42.39
CA GLY A 30 11.35 -1.36 -42.84
C GLY A 30 12.07 -1.92 -44.06
N LYS A 31 12.30 -3.25 -44.11
CA LYS A 31 12.87 -3.91 -45.30
C LYS A 31 11.97 -3.76 -46.54
N ILE A 32 10.65 -3.93 -46.39
CA ILE A 32 9.67 -3.78 -47.49
C ILE A 32 9.73 -2.37 -48.08
N PHE A 33 9.84 -1.34 -47.22
CA PHE A 33 9.87 0.05 -47.65
C PHE A 33 11.27 0.59 -47.95
N GLY A 34 12.33 -0.22 -47.86
CA GLY A 34 13.71 0.21 -48.07
C GLY A 34 14.19 1.26 -47.05
N VAL A 35 13.74 1.17 -45.79
CA VAL A 35 14.08 2.11 -44.71
C VAL A 35 14.53 1.38 -43.44
N ARG A 36 15.19 2.13 -42.54
CA ARG A 36 15.41 1.68 -41.16
C ARG A 36 14.07 1.63 -40.39
N GLU A 37 14.05 0.94 -39.25
CA GLU A 37 12.85 0.78 -38.42
C GLU A 37 12.32 2.10 -37.81
N LYS A 38 13.19 3.08 -37.59
CA LYS A 38 12.85 4.33 -36.89
C LYS A 38 11.80 5.18 -37.63
N PRO A 39 11.88 5.35 -38.97
CA PRO A 39 10.78 5.89 -39.77
C PRO A 39 9.44 5.17 -39.57
N ILE A 40 9.42 3.84 -39.54
CA ILE A 40 8.19 3.05 -39.34
C ILE A 40 7.58 3.32 -37.96
N PHE A 41 8.39 3.36 -36.89
CA PHE A 41 7.91 3.72 -35.56
C PHE A 41 7.27 5.12 -35.50
N LYS A 42 7.80 6.09 -36.25
CA LYS A 42 7.21 7.44 -36.31
C LYS A 42 5.83 7.42 -36.94
N VAL A 43 5.66 6.69 -38.04
CA VAL A 43 4.36 6.53 -38.72
C VAL A 43 3.34 5.88 -37.77
N LEU A 44 3.70 4.78 -37.12
CA LEU A 44 2.82 4.09 -36.18
C LEU A 44 2.42 4.98 -34.99
N ARG A 45 3.38 5.69 -34.40
CA ARG A 45 3.11 6.60 -33.27
C ARG A 45 2.24 7.80 -33.65
N LYS A 46 2.46 8.38 -34.83
CA LYS A 46 1.64 9.50 -35.34
C LYS A 46 0.18 9.09 -35.50
N ASN A 47 -0.09 7.80 -35.75
CA ASN A 47 -1.41 7.22 -35.89
C ASN A 47 -1.90 6.50 -34.62
N ASN A 48 -1.32 6.81 -33.45
CA ASN A 48 -1.71 6.25 -32.14
C ASN A 48 -1.65 4.72 -32.03
N ILE A 49 -0.83 4.04 -32.84
CA ILE A 49 -0.67 2.58 -32.77
C ILE A 49 0.35 2.20 -31.70
N ASN A 50 -0.01 1.22 -30.86
CA ASN A 50 0.83 0.76 -29.78
C ASN A 50 2.00 -0.10 -30.29
N THR A 51 3.19 0.51 -30.31
CA THR A 51 4.42 -0.16 -30.75
C THR A 51 5.15 -0.93 -29.64
N ASN A 52 4.52 -1.15 -28.49
CA ASN A 52 5.12 -1.90 -27.38
C ASN A 52 5.32 -3.38 -27.77
N ILE A 53 6.52 -3.90 -27.54
CA ILE A 53 6.86 -5.28 -27.93
C ILE A 53 6.00 -6.33 -27.21
N GLY A 54 5.58 -6.04 -25.98
CA GLY A 54 4.66 -6.87 -25.20
C GLY A 54 3.25 -6.87 -25.77
N TYR A 55 2.76 -5.72 -26.25
CA TYR A 55 1.45 -5.63 -26.92
C TYR A 55 1.44 -6.48 -28.20
N ARG A 56 2.44 -6.32 -29.08
CA ARG A 56 2.56 -7.13 -30.30
C ARG A 56 2.69 -8.62 -30.02
N LYS A 57 3.50 -9.03 -29.01
CA LYS A 57 3.63 -10.44 -28.62
C LYS A 57 2.29 -11.05 -28.20
N LYS A 58 1.46 -10.32 -27.45
CA LYS A 58 0.10 -10.77 -27.07
C LYS A 58 -0.77 -11.00 -28.29
N ARG A 59 -0.74 -10.10 -29.28
CA ARG A 59 -1.51 -10.25 -30.52
C ARG A 59 -1.06 -11.44 -31.36
N LEU A 60 0.26 -11.61 -31.53
CA LEU A 60 0.82 -12.77 -32.23
C LEU A 60 0.45 -14.10 -31.55
N PHE A 61 0.39 -14.11 -30.22
CA PHE A 61 -0.05 -15.27 -29.47
C PHE A 61 -1.55 -15.54 -29.67
N ALA A 62 -2.38 -14.49 -29.58
CA ALA A 62 -3.83 -14.60 -29.81
C ALA A 62 -4.18 -15.05 -31.23
N SER A 63 -3.39 -14.66 -32.24
CA SER A 63 -3.60 -15.04 -33.64
C SER A 63 -3.00 -16.40 -34.01
N GLY A 64 -2.44 -17.16 -33.05
CA GLY A 64 -1.76 -18.44 -33.30
C GLY A 64 -0.43 -18.33 -34.09
N LYS A 65 -0.03 -17.15 -34.54
CA LYS A 65 1.21 -16.93 -35.33
C LYS A 65 2.48 -17.05 -34.46
N LEU A 66 2.35 -16.98 -33.14
CA LEU A 66 3.44 -17.22 -32.19
C LEU A 66 3.05 -18.35 -31.24
N VAL A 67 3.50 -19.55 -31.56
CA VAL A 67 3.47 -20.68 -30.63
C VAL A 67 4.54 -20.42 -29.56
N GLN A 68 4.13 -20.32 -28.29
CA GLN A 68 5.10 -20.39 -27.20
C GLN A 68 5.66 -21.82 -27.20
N LYS A 69 6.87 -21.99 -27.74
CA LYS A 69 7.65 -23.20 -27.47
C LYS A 69 7.88 -23.25 -25.97
N LYS A 70 7.07 -24.03 -25.26
CA LYS A 70 7.32 -24.35 -23.87
C LYS A 70 8.64 -25.12 -23.86
N THR A 71 9.64 -24.59 -23.18
CA THR A 71 10.82 -25.38 -22.82
C THR A 71 10.29 -26.59 -22.06
N GLN A 72 10.48 -27.77 -22.63
CA GLN A 72 10.18 -29.03 -21.96
C GLN A 72 11.47 -29.49 -21.27
N PHE A 73 11.35 -29.88 -20.02
CA PHE A 73 12.41 -30.51 -19.26
C PHE A 73 12.04 -31.99 -19.10
N THR A 74 13.02 -32.88 -19.21
CA THR A 74 12.80 -34.30 -18.86
C THR A 74 12.57 -34.43 -17.35
N GLU A 75 12.03 -35.56 -16.89
CA GLU A 75 11.82 -35.79 -15.45
C GLU A 75 13.13 -35.72 -14.66
N GLU A 76 14.23 -36.19 -15.24
CA GLU A 76 15.58 -36.12 -14.66
C GLU A 76 16.05 -34.68 -14.53
N GLN A 77 15.84 -33.85 -15.56
CA GLN A 77 16.18 -32.43 -15.52
C GLN A 77 15.34 -31.70 -14.47
N ILE A 78 14.05 -32.04 -14.33
CA ILE A 78 13.18 -31.45 -13.28
C ILE A 78 13.74 -31.77 -11.89
N LYS A 79 14.08 -33.03 -11.63
CA LYS A 79 14.71 -33.46 -10.35
C LYS A 79 16.02 -32.74 -10.10
N GLU A 80 16.88 -32.63 -11.12
CA GLU A 80 18.15 -31.93 -11.01
C GLU A 80 17.97 -30.43 -10.72
N ILE A 81 17.04 -29.76 -11.41
CA ILE A 81 16.72 -28.34 -11.18
C ILE A 81 16.25 -28.10 -9.74
N ILE A 82 15.37 -28.97 -9.24
CA ILE A 82 14.88 -28.88 -7.85
C ILE A 82 16.04 -29.09 -6.88
N ASN A 83 16.90 -30.10 -7.09
CA ASN A 83 18.08 -30.35 -6.25
C ASN A 83 19.05 -29.14 -6.24
N LEU A 84 19.36 -28.59 -7.41
CA LEU A 84 20.23 -27.41 -7.55
C LEU A 84 19.68 -26.20 -6.79
N TYR A 85 18.36 -26.02 -6.79
CA TYR A 85 17.73 -24.92 -6.07
C TYR A 85 17.63 -25.17 -4.56
N GLU A 86 17.21 -26.36 -4.14
CA GLU A 86 16.89 -26.65 -2.74
C GLU A 86 18.10 -27.02 -1.89
N ASN A 87 19.05 -27.77 -2.45
CA ASN A 87 20.19 -28.34 -1.73
C ASN A 87 21.49 -27.59 -2.06
N GLU A 88 21.71 -27.27 -3.33
CA GLU A 88 22.89 -26.49 -3.72
C GLU A 88 22.69 -24.97 -3.59
N LEU A 89 21.44 -24.53 -3.41
CA LEU A 89 21.06 -23.12 -3.22
C LEU A 89 21.42 -22.21 -4.40
N GLN A 90 21.54 -22.77 -5.61
CA GLN A 90 21.75 -21.98 -6.81
C GLN A 90 20.54 -21.09 -7.10
N ASN A 91 20.77 -19.91 -7.67
CA ASN A 91 19.68 -19.01 -8.07
C ASN A 91 19.10 -19.42 -9.43
N PRO A 92 17.84 -19.09 -9.75
CA PRO A 92 17.21 -19.51 -11.01
C PRO A 92 17.96 -19.06 -12.28
N THR A 93 18.80 -18.02 -12.20
CA THR A 93 19.66 -17.57 -13.30
C THR A 93 20.87 -18.48 -13.47
N GLU A 94 21.54 -18.87 -12.39
CA GLU A 94 22.65 -19.84 -12.41
C GLU A 94 22.18 -21.18 -12.95
N ILE A 95 21.04 -21.66 -12.45
CA ILE A 95 20.41 -22.90 -12.94
C ILE A 95 20.06 -22.76 -14.43
N GLY A 96 19.43 -21.63 -14.83
CA GLY A 96 19.10 -21.38 -16.23
C GLY A 96 20.31 -21.47 -17.15
N ASN A 97 21.43 -20.86 -16.76
CA ASN A 97 22.69 -20.93 -17.51
C ASN A 97 23.19 -22.38 -17.66
N LYS A 98 23.05 -23.22 -16.62
CA LYS A 98 23.44 -24.65 -16.66
C LYS A 98 22.63 -25.44 -17.69
N PHE A 99 21.34 -25.14 -17.84
CA PHE A 99 20.44 -25.82 -18.78
C PHE A 99 20.27 -25.09 -20.12
N GLY A 100 21.04 -24.03 -20.39
CA GLY A 100 20.95 -23.27 -21.64
C GLY A 100 19.62 -22.54 -21.84
N VAL A 101 18.96 -22.14 -20.75
CA VAL A 101 17.63 -21.51 -20.75
C VAL A 101 17.64 -20.22 -19.92
N SER A 102 16.73 -19.30 -20.22
CA SER A 102 16.54 -18.14 -19.34
C SER A 102 16.01 -18.57 -17.95
N SER A 103 16.09 -17.70 -16.94
CA SER A 103 15.57 -17.98 -15.60
C SER A 103 14.04 -18.17 -15.53
N GLY A 104 13.30 -17.69 -16.54
CA GLY A 104 11.83 -17.76 -16.59
C GLY A 104 11.26 -19.19 -16.57
N PRO A 105 11.70 -20.09 -17.48
CA PRO A 105 11.39 -21.52 -17.42
C PRO A 105 11.70 -22.17 -16.07
N ILE A 106 12.85 -21.87 -15.46
CA ILE A 106 13.24 -22.40 -14.15
C ILE A 106 12.26 -21.93 -13.06
N HIS A 107 11.93 -20.63 -13.04
CA HIS A 107 10.92 -20.08 -12.12
C HIS A 107 9.57 -20.78 -12.24
N ARG A 108 9.10 -21.01 -13.46
CA ARG A 108 7.82 -21.67 -13.71
C ARG A 108 7.83 -23.11 -13.20
N LEU A 109 8.87 -23.87 -13.54
CA LEU A 109 9.04 -25.25 -13.10
C LEU A 109 9.07 -25.37 -11.57
N LEU A 110 9.80 -24.49 -10.89
CA LEU A 110 9.84 -24.48 -9.42
C LEU A 110 8.47 -24.18 -8.81
N ILE A 111 7.68 -23.26 -9.39
CA ILE A 111 6.30 -22.97 -8.93
C ILE A 111 5.38 -24.16 -9.18
N GLU A 112 5.45 -24.78 -10.37
CA GLU A 112 4.65 -25.97 -10.74
C GLU A 112 4.93 -27.16 -9.80
N ASN A 113 6.14 -27.24 -9.23
CA ASN A 113 6.54 -28.24 -8.24
C ASN A 113 6.39 -27.76 -6.78
N ASN A 114 5.59 -26.70 -6.53
CA ASN A 114 5.30 -26.15 -5.19
C ASN A 114 6.53 -25.70 -4.37
N ILE A 115 7.65 -25.36 -5.04
CA ILE A 115 8.86 -24.89 -4.35
C ILE A 115 8.70 -23.42 -3.96
N ASN A 116 8.91 -23.11 -2.68
CA ASN A 116 8.79 -21.74 -2.17
C ASN A 116 9.97 -20.87 -2.62
N MET A 117 9.68 -19.95 -3.55
CA MET A 117 10.67 -19.04 -4.13
C MET A 117 10.77 -17.68 -3.45
N THR A 118 10.12 -17.47 -2.30
CA THR A 118 10.18 -16.17 -1.62
C THR A 118 11.61 -15.84 -1.20
N GLN A 119 11.99 -14.57 -1.34
CA GLN A 119 13.32 -14.10 -0.95
C GLN A 119 13.61 -14.43 0.53
N SER A 120 12.61 -14.30 1.41
CA SER A 120 12.72 -14.68 2.82
C SER A 120 13.04 -16.16 3.02
N HIS A 121 12.36 -17.06 2.30
CA HIS A 121 12.59 -18.51 2.40
C HIS A 121 14.00 -18.88 1.91
N ARG A 122 14.41 -18.32 0.76
CA ARG A 122 15.76 -18.52 0.21
C ARG A 122 16.85 -18.01 1.16
N MET A 123 16.68 -16.81 1.72
CA MET A 123 17.62 -16.25 2.70
C MET A 123 17.72 -17.10 3.96
N LYS A 124 16.60 -17.67 4.43
CA LYS A 124 16.58 -18.60 5.56
C LYS A 124 17.37 -19.88 5.25
N LYS A 125 17.19 -20.48 4.06
CA LYS A 125 17.98 -21.64 3.63
C LYS A 125 19.47 -21.30 3.54
N LEU A 126 19.85 -20.22 2.85
CA LEU A 126 21.25 -19.79 2.75
C LEU A 126 21.91 -19.56 4.11
N TRP A 127 21.15 -19.07 5.09
CA TRP A 127 21.62 -18.90 6.45
C TRP A 127 21.80 -20.24 7.18
N ILE A 128 20.82 -21.16 7.10
CA ILE A 128 20.90 -22.50 7.71
C ILE A 128 22.11 -23.28 7.17
N PHE A 129 22.36 -23.22 5.87
CA PHE A 129 23.46 -23.95 5.22
C PHE A 129 24.81 -23.21 5.24
N GLY A 130 24.92 -22.10 5.99
CA GLY A 130 26.18 -21.35 6.12
C GLY A 130 26.69 -20.66 4.84
N LYS A 131 25.98 -20.79 3.71
CA LYS A 131 26.34 -20.16 2.42
C LYS A 131 26.15 -18.64 2.41
N LEU A 132 25.47 -18.08 3.42
CA LEU A 132 25.33 -16.64 3.60
C LEU A 132 26.54 -15.97 4.28
N SER A 133 27.69 -16.64 4.32
CA SER A 133 28.93 -16.19 4.98
C SER A 133 29.46 -14.84 4.47
N GLY A 134 29.12 -14.44 3.23
CA GLY A 134 29.49 -13.14 2.66
C GLY A 134 28.69 -11.92 3.18
N LEU A 135 27.53 -12.12 3.82
CA LEU A 135 26.67 -11.02 4.29
C LEU A 135 26.76 -10.79 5.81
N THR A 136 27.26 -11.76 6.57
CA THR A 136 27.52 -11.61 7.99
C THR A 136 29.01 -11.74 8.24
N LYS A 137 29.71 -10.61 8.27
CA LYS A 137 31.05 -10.55 8.85
C LYS A 137 31.02 -11.29 10.19
N ILE A 138 31.85 -12.33 10.29
CA ILE A 138 32.09 -13.01 11.55
C ILE A 138 32.98 -12.05 12.33
N PHE A 139 32.46 -11.56 13.45
CA PHE A 139 33.24 -10.74 14.35
C PHE A 139 33.99 -11.68 15.29
N SER A 140 35.27 -11.41 15.53
CA SER A 140 35.96 -12.04 16.65
C SER A 140 35.26 -11.67 17.96
N LYS A 141 35.49 -12.42 19.03
CA LYS A 141 34.89 -12.14 20.34
C LYS A 141 35.21 -10.71 20.81
N GLU A 142 36.44 -10.26 20.57
CA GLU A 142 36.94 -8.92 20.88
C GLU A 142 36.21 -7.85 20.05
N GLN A 143 35.95 -8.11 18.77
CA GLN A 143 35.19 -7.20 17.93
C GLN A 143 33.72 -7.11 18.36
N GLU A 144 33.12 -8.21 18.81
CA GLU A 144 31.75 -8.19 19.35
C GLU A 144 31.68 -7.35 20.63
N GLU A 145 32.62 -7.55 21.56
CA GLU A 145 32.72 -6.77 22.80
C GLU A 145 32.94 -5.27 22.50
N GLU A 146 33.79 -4.94 21.52
CA GLU A 146 34.01 -3.57 21.09
C GLU A 146 32.75 -2.93 20.46
N ILE A 147 31.98 -3.69 19.66
CA ILE A 147 30.69 -3.23 19.13
C ILE A 147 29.74 -2.89 20.28
N ILE A 148 29.66 -3.75 21.29
CA ILE A 148 28.81 -3.56 22.47
C ILE A 148 29.26 -2.32 23.23
N ARG A 149 30.55 -2.18 23.53
CA ARG A 149 31.15 -1.03 24.23
C ARG A 149 30.90 0.29 23.50
N LEU A 150 31.12 0.33 22.18
CA LEU A 150 30.87 1.52 21.36
C LEU A 150 29.38 1.91 21.36
N TYR A 151 28.49 0.93 21.40
CA TYR A 151 27.05 1.16 21.38
C TYR A 151 26.48 1.52 22.77
N CYS A 152 26.78 0.73 23.80
CA CYS A 152 26.24 0.87 25.15
C CYS A 152 26.93 2.00 25.92
N ASP A 153 28.26 2.12 25.84
CA ASP A 153 29.00 3.03 26.71
C ASP A 153 29.28 4.35 26.00
N LYS A 154 29.85 4.28 24.79
CA LYS A 154 30.13 5.48 23.98
C LYS A 154 28.90 6.05 23.28
N LYS A 155 27.75 5.37 23.39
CA LYS A 155 26.45 5.78 22.82
C LYS A 155 26.49 6.03 21.30
N PHE A 156 27.40 5.42 20.54
CA PHE A 156 27.48 5.61 19.08
C PHE A 156 26.23 5.09 18.38
N CYS A 157 25.82 5.74 17.28
CA CYS A 157 24.72 5.23 16.45
C CYS A 157 25.19 4.06 15.58
N LEU A 158 24.27 3.15 15.23
CA LEU A 158 24.55 1.95 14.44
C LEU A 158 25.35 2.25 13.16
N THR A 159 25.03 3.34 12.45
CA THR A 159 25.75 3.74 11.22
C THR A 159 27.21 4.11 11.47
N LYS A 160 27.52 4.72 12.62
CA LYS A 160 28.90 5.10 12.97
C LYS A 160 29.72 3.85 13.27
N ILE A 161 29.16 2.92 14.06
CA ILE A 161 29.79 1.63 14.35
C ILE A 161 29.99 0.84 13.04
N ALA A 162 28.97 0.76 12.20
CA ALA A 162 29.02 0.04 10.93
C ALA A 162 30.16 0.51 10.02
N LYS A 163 30.42 1.83 9.96
CA LYS A 163 31.57 2.40 9.24
C LYS A 163 32.91 1.96 9.81
N LEU A 164 33.07 1.94 11.14
CA LEU A 164 34.31 1.51 11.81
C LEU A 164 34.66 0.06 11.49
N PHE A 165 33.65 -0.80 11.37
CA PHE A 165 33.86 -2.23 11.08
C PHE A 165 33.76 -2.59 9.59
N ASN A 166 33.57 -1.60 8.71
CA ASN A 166 33.31 -1.79 7.27
C ASN A 166 32.19 -2.81 7.00
N VAL A 167 31.04 -2.64 7.66
CA VAL A 167 29.83 -3.47 7.48
C VAL A 167 28.59 -2.61 7.29
N SER A 168 27.47 -3.24 6.95
CA SER A 168 26.18 -2.54 6.94
C SER A 168 25.65 -2.30 8.36
N LYS A 169 24.86 -1.23 8.56
CA LYS A 169 24.19 -0.95 9.85
C LYS A 169 23.29 -2.10 10.35
N ASN A 170 22.76 -2.91 9.43
CA ASN A 170 21.89 -4.02 9.75
C ASN A 170 22.69 -5.19 10.36
N VAL A 171 23.94 -5.39 9.92
CA VAL A 171 24.83 -6.38 10.52
C VAL A 171 25.08 -6.05 11.99
N ILE A 172 25.42 -4.80 12.30
CA ILE A 172 25.59 -4.34 13.70
C ILE A 172 24.28 -4.49 14.50
N LYS A 173 23.14 -4.11 13.91
CA LYS A 173 21.82 -4.26 14.55
C LYS A 173 21.53 -5.73 14.92
N SER A 174 21.74 -6.65 13.98
CA SER A 174 21.49 -8.08 14.21
C SER A 174 22.40 -8.65 15.29
N ARG A 175 23.68 -8.26 15.33
CA ARG A 175 24.61 -8.70 16.39
C ARG A 175 24.20 -8.22 17.77
N LEU A 176 23.81 -6.95 17.90
CA LEU A 176 23.29 -6.42 19.17
C LEU A 176 22.01 -7.16 19.60
N LEU A 177 21.09 -7.45 18.68
CA LEU A 177 19.88 -8.22 18.98
C LEU A 177 20.19 -9.67 19.40
N GLN A 178 21.17 -10.31 18.78
CA GLN A 178 21.62 -11.67 19.15
C GLN A 178 22.13 -11.72 20.60
N LYS A 179 22.77 -10.64 21.06
CA LYS A 179 23.22 -10.47 22.46
C LYS A 179 22.13 -9.91 23.38
N LYS A 180 20.87 -9.89 22.94
CA LYS A 180 19.70 -9.37 23.66
C LYS A 180 19.82 -7.89 24.06
N ILE A 181 20.59 -7.08 23.31
CA ILE A 181 20.75 -5.65 23.58
C ILE A 181 19.63 -4.85 22.90
N HIS A 182 18.96 -3.99 23.67
CA HIS A 182 17.89 -3.12 23.17
C HIS A 182 18.40 -2.10 22.13
N ILE A 183 17.70 -2.02 21.00
CA ILE A 183 18.02 -1.07 19.92
C ILE A 183 17.32 0.26 20.17
N ARG A 184 18.11 1.30 20.43
CA ARG A 184 17.66 2.66 20.77
C ARG A 184 16.83 3.24 19.63
N GLY A 185 15.70 3.84 20.00
CA GLY A 185 14.85 4.57 19.07
C GLY A 185 15.50 5.86 18.58
N ASN A 186 14.98 6.41 17.47
CA ASN A 186 15.46 7.70 16.94
C ASN A 186 15.32 8.85 17.96
N SER A 187 14.28 8.82 18.80
CA SER A 187 14.05 9.79 19.86
C SER A 187 15.17 9.73 20.92
N GLU A 188 15.51 8.53 21.39
CA GLU A 188 16.57 8.32 22.38
C GLU A 188 17.95 8.71 21.87
N ILE A 189 18.27 8.39 20.61
CA ILE A 189 19.51 8.83 19.96
C ILE A 189 19.60 10.36 19.89
N ARG A 190 18.46 11.05 19.80
CA ARG A 190 18.37 12.51 19.68
C ARG A 190 18.31 13.25 21.01
N LYS A 191 17.82 12.62 22.10
CA LYS A 191 17.64 13.27 23.42
C LYS A 191 18.90 14.01 23.91
N ASN A 192 20.10 13.51 23.58
CA ASN A 192 21.37 14.10 24.04
C ASN A 192 22.13 14.87 22.95
N LYS A 193 21.63 14.95 21.72
CA LYS A 193 22.29 15.69 20.65
C LYS A 193 21.78 17.13 20.62
N LYS A 194 22.57 18.05 21.18
CA LYS A 194 22.39 19.48 20.93
C LYS A 194 22.55 19.73 19.42
N LEU A 195 21.57 20.38 18.80
CA LEU A 195 21.68 20.79 17.40
C LEU A 195 22.86 21.76 17.26
N SER A 196 23.67 21.56 16.22
CA SER A 196 24.77 22.49 15.91
C SER A 196 24.22 23.91 15.73
N ILE A 197 25.03 24.92 16.04
CA ILE A 197 24.66 26.34 15.85
C ILE A 197 24.24 26.58 14.40
N LYS A 198 25.03 26.06 13.44
CA LYS A 198 24.74 26.13 12.00
C LYS A 198 23.39 25.48 11.63
N THR A 199 23.08 24.30 12.17
CA THR A 199 21.77 23.66 11.93
C THR A 199 20.63 24.48 12.51
N ARG A 200 20.80 25.05 13.71
CA ARG A 200 19.80 25.95 14.32
C ARG A 200 19.58 27.21 13.45
N GLN A 201 20.66 27.81 12.95
CA GLN A 201 20.60 28.95 12.04
C GLN A 201 19.89 28.59 10.73
N ASN A 202 20.23 27.46 10.10
CA ASN A 202 19.58 27.00 8.86
C ASN A 202 18.08 26.73 9.07
N MET A 203 17.69 26.11 10.20
CA MET A 203 16.28 25.92 10.54
C MET A 203 15.55 27.26 10.75
N SER A 204 16.23 28.26 11.31
CA SER A 204 15.69 29.61 11.47
C SER A 204 15.49 30.30 10.11
N ILE A 205 16.49 30.25 9.22
CA ILE A 205 16.43 30.81 7.87
C ILE A 205 15.33 30.12 7.04
N ALA A 206 15.26 28.79 7.07
CA ALA A 206 14.22 28.03 6.38
C ALA A 206 12.81 28.37 6.89
N ARG A 207 12.66 28.68 8.18
CA ARG A 207 11.38 29.17 8.74
C ARG A 207 11.04 30.59 8.28
N LYS A 208 12.04 31.46 8.09
CA LYS A 208 11.83 32.84 7.57
C LYS A 208 11.29 32.86 6.14
N GLY A 209 11.64 31.86 5.31
CA GLY A 209 11.17 31.76 3.92
C GLY A 209 9.78 31.13 3.75
N ASN A 210 9.20 30.57 4.81
CA ASN A 210 7.90 29.94 4.73
C ASN A 210 6.82 31.01 4.84
N LYS A 211 6.23 31.44 3.72
CA LYS A 211 5.20 32.52 3.67
C LYS A 211 3.99 32.23 4.58
N SER A 212 3.71 30.97 4.90
CA SER A 212 2.69 30.59 5.90
C SER A 212 3.07 30.93 7.35
N ALA A 213 4.32 31.33 7.60
CA ALA A 213 4.87 31.70 8.90
C ALA A 213 5.26 33.18 9.01
N GLN A 214 5.05 33.99 7.96
CA GLN A 214 4.96 35.44 8.14
C GLN A 214 3.72 35.70 9.00
N LYS A 215 3.93 35.72 10.32
CA LYS A 215 2.93 36.14 11.29
C LYS A 215 2.52 37.55 10.88
N TYR A 216 1.31 37.70 10.36
CA TYR A 216 0.64 38.99 10.40
C TYR A 216 0.62 39.43 11.87
N PHE A 217 1.33 40.51 12.16
CA PHE A 217 1.29 41.16 13.46
C PHE A 217 0.17 42.18 13.36
N PRO A 218 -0.98 41.95 14.01
CA PRO A 218 -2.06 42.91 13.99
C PRO A 218 -1.59 44.23 14.59
N ASP A 219 -2.08 45.34 14.06
CA ASP A 219 -1.83 46.63 14.68
C ASP A 219 -2.58 46.75 16.02
N GLU A 220 -2.22 47.74 16.83
CA GLU A 220 -2.79 47.92 18.17
C GLU A 220 -4.31 48.18 18.13
N LEU A 221 -4.80 48.80 17.05
CA LEU A 221 -6.22 49.09 16.86
C LEU A 221 -7.03 47.81 16.56
N GLU A 222 -6.49 46.91 15.75
CA GLU A 222 -7.05 45.59 15.48
C GLU A 222 -7.07 44.72 16.74
N ILE A 223 -5.99 44.75 17.53
CA ILE A 223 -5.93 44.05 18.83
C ILE A 223 -7.07 44.54 19.73
N LYS A 224 -7.22 45.86 19.90
CA LYS A 224 -8.29 46.45 20.73
C LYS A 224 -9.68 46.05 20.24
N LYS A 225 -9.93 46.08 18.92
CA LYS A 225 -11.20 45.63 18.34
C LYS A 225 -11.47 44.14 18.61
N ILE A 226 -10.46 43.27 18.55
CA ILE A 226 -10.59 41.84 18.85
C ILE A 226 -10.95 41.61 20.31
N VAL A 227 -10.26 42.31 21.21
CA VAL A 227 -10.53 42.31 22.65
C VAL A 227 -11.98 42.73 22.92
N ASP A 228 -12.42 43.84 22.34
CA ASP A 228 -13.76 44.38 22.55
C ASP A 228 -14.86 43.47 21.98
N LEU A 229 -14.67 42.92 20.78
CA LEU A 229 -15.61 41.97 20.19
C LEU A 229 -15.71 40.68 21.02
N TYR A 230 -14.60 40.18 21.56
CA TYR A 230 -14.61 39.01 22.44
C TYR A 230 -15.29 39.30 23.79
N LYS A 231 -15.07 40.50 24.37
CA LYS A 231 -15.76 40.94 25.60
C LYS A 231 -17.28 41.11 25.40
N LYS A 232 -17.74 41.43 24.19
CA LYS A 232 -19.15 41.41 23.77
C LYS A 232 -19.71 40.00 23.51
N GLU A 233 -19.09 38.97 24.09
CA GLU A 233 -19.49 37.55 24.02
C GLU A 233 -19.49 36.91 22.61
N LEU A 234 -18.81 37.51 21.62
CA LEU A 234 -18.63 36.82 20.34
C LEU A 234 -17.72 35.61 20.52
N SER A 235 -18.10 34.49 19.91
CA SER A 235 -17.25 33.30 19.89
C SER A 235 -15.95 33.58 19.12
N LEU A 236 -14.85 32.90 19.51
CA LEU A 236 -13.56 32.99 18.80
C LEU A 236 -13.68 32.74 17.29
N GLU A 237 -14.68 31.96 16.87
CA GLU A 237 -14.97 31.69 15.47
C GLU A 237 -15.59 32.89 14.76
N LYS A 238 -16.57 33.56 15.39
CA LYS A 238 -17.17 34.77 14.84
C LYS A 238 -16.12 35.89 14.75
N VAL A 239 -15.31 36.07 15.80
CA VAL A 239 -14.20 37.04 15.78
C VAL A 239 -13.20 36.68 14.69
N GLY A 240 -12.78 35.41 14.59
CA GLY A 240 -11.87 34.96 13.53
C GLY A 240 -12.38 35.22 12.12
N LYS A 241 -13.69 35.05 11.87
CA LYS A 241 -14.31 35.36 10.57
C LYS A 241 -14.25 36.85 10.23
N ILE A 242 -14.48 37.74 11.20
CA ILE A 242 -14.43 39.21 10.99
C ILE A 242 -13.03 39.66 10.52
N PHE A 243 -11.98 39.11 11.13
CA PHE A 243 -10.59 39.48 10.81
C PHE A 243 -9.94 38.54 9.77
N ASN A 244 -10.68 37.57 9.23
CA ASN A 244 -10.15 36.52 8.37
C ASN A 244 -8.94 35.76 9.00
N TRP A 245 -8.97 35.54 10.31
CA TRP A 245 -7.90 34.85 11.06
C TRP A 245 -8.37 33.54 11.67
N SER A 246 -7.44 32.59 11.76
CA SER A 246 -7.72 31.32 12.44
C SER A 246 -8.03 31.54 13.93
N ARG A 247 -8.87 30.67 14.51
CA ARG A 247 -9.18 30.68 15.95
C ARG A 247 -7.94 30.65 16.84
N SER A 248 -6.85 30.04 16.36
CA SER A 248 -5.57 29.96 17.07
C SER A 248 -4.84 31.30 17.16
N VAL A 249 -4.96 32.16 16.14
CA VAL A 249 -4.38 33.51 16.15
C VAL A 249 -5.14 34.41 17.12
N ILE A 250 -6.48 34.43 17.04
CA ILE A 250 -7.32 35.17 17.99
C ILE A 250 -7.03 34.75 19.44
N ARG A 251 -6.95 33.43 19.70
CA ARG A 251 -6.62 32.91 21.03
C ARG A 251 -5.25 33.36 21.53
N ARG A 252 -4.26 33.47 20.64
CA ARG A 252 -2.92 33.97 20.99
C ARG A 252 -2.98 35.45 21.39
N ILE A 253 -3.63 36.28 20.58
CA ILE A 253 -3.80 37.73 20.83
C ILE A 253 -4.46 37.95 22.19
N LEU A 254 -5.56 37.26 22.47
CA LEU A 254 -6.26 37.37 23.76
C LEU A 254 -5.36 36.97 24.95
N ARG A 255 -4.53 35.93 24.81
CA ARG A 255 -3.57 35.52 25.85
C ARG A 255 -2.45 36.53 26.06
N GLU A 256 -1.90 37.08 24.98
CA GLU A 256 -0.86 38.10 25.03
C GLU A 256 -1.37 39.40 25.69
N ASN A 257 -2.69 39.63 25.67
CA ASN A 257 -3.36 40.74 26.35
C ASN A 257 -4.00 40.35 27.69
N ASN A 258 -3.59 39.24 28.30
CA ASN A 258 -4.07 38.75 29.61
C ASN A 258 -5.59 38.53 29.71
N ILE A 259 -6.27 38.22 28.58
CA ILE A 259 -7.71 37.93 28.57
C ILE A 259 -7.92 36.42 28.67
N PRO A 260 -8.62 35.94 29.72
CA PRO A 260 -8.90 34.53 29.88
C PRO A 260 -9.82 34.05 28.75
N VAL A 261 -9.29 33.16 27.91
CA VAL A 261 -10.09 32.54 26.86
C VAL A 261 -10.86 31.37 27.46
N LEU A 262 -12.15 31.58 27.72
CA LEU A 262 -13.09 30.56 28.16
C LEU A 262 -13.05 29.43 27.13
N ARG A 263 -12.54 28.26 27.54
CA ARG A 263 -12.64 27.06 26.71
C ARG A 263 -14.12 26.67 26.71
N LYS A 264 -14.88 27.12 25.71
CA LYS A 264 -16.22 26.56 25.45
C LYS A 264 -16.02 25.11 25.03
N GLY A 265 -16.10 24.26 26.03
CA GLY A 265 -15.74 22.86 26.02
C GLY A 265 -15.65 22.49 27.48
N LYS A 266 -16.74 21.88 27.98
CA LYS A 266 -16.75 21.19 29.27
C LYS A 266 -15.38 20.55 29.45
N ILE A 267 -14.80 20.65 30.65
CA ILE A 267 -13.75 19.71 31.04
C ILE A 267 -14.22 18.36 30.52
N PRO A 268 -13.48 17.71 29.59
CA PRO A 268 -13.90 16.42 29.08
C PRO A 268 -14.27 15.58 30.29
N TRP A 269 -15.44 14.93 30.30
CA TRP A 269 -15.91 14.19 31.48
C TRP A 269 -14.92 13.11 31.96
N ASN A 270 -13.89 12.85 31.14
CA ASN A 270 -12.75 11.98 31.34
C ASN A 270 -11.42 12.70 31.63
N LYS A 271 -11.38 14.03 31.76
CA LYS A 271 -10.18 14.73 32.21
C LYS A 271 -9.92 14.25 33.65
N ASP A 272 -8.73 13.72 33.87
CA ASP A 272 -8.26 13.17 35.14
C ASP A 272 -8.87 11.79 35.52
N LYS A 273 -9.71 11.18 34.67
CA LYS A 273 -10.09 9.76 34.81
C LYS A 273 -9.03 8.87 34.14
N PRO A 274 -8.48 7.84 34.82
CA PRO A 274 -7.60 6.87 34.18
C PRO A 274 -8.31 6.24 32.98
N TYR A 275 -7.68 6.26 31.80
CA TYR A 275 -8.24 5.72 30.54
C TYR A 275 -8.82 4.29 30.70
N LEU A 276 -8.21 3.49 31.59
CA LEU A 276 -8.62 2.12 31.92
C LEU A 276 -10.00 2.01 32.58
N GLN A 277 -10.50 3.06 33.25
CA GLN A 277 -11.82 3.02 33.90
C GLN A 277 -12.98 3.24 32.91
N ILE A 278 -12.69 3.69 31.69
CA ILE A 278 -13.65 3.98 30.61
C ILE A 278 -13.46 3.01 29.43
N ALA A 279 -12.34 2.28 29.39
CA ALA A 279 -12.05 1.30 28.36
C ALA A 279 -12.61 -0.09 28.74
N LEU A 280 -12.80 -0.93 27.72
CA LEU A 280 -13.26 -2.33 27.86
C LEU A 280 -14.69 -2.42 28.39
N GLU A 281 -14.95 -3.36 29.30
CA GLU A 281 -16.28 -3.78 29.78
C GLU A 281 -17.15 -2.67 30.37
N LYS A 282 -16.54 -1.58 30.84
CA LYS A 282 -17.26 -0.44 31.43
C LYS A 282 -17.78 0.56 30.38
N HIS A 283 -17.40 0.40 29.11
CA HIS A 283 -17.88 1.26 28.04
C HIS A 283 -19.27 0.80 27.58
N HIS A 284 -20.27 1.69 27.51
CA HIS A 284 -21.64 1.35 27.07
C HIS A 284 -21.71 0.73 25.65
N ASN A 285 -20.72 1.01 24.80
CA ASN A 285 -20.58 0.38 23.48
C ASN A 285 -19.67 -0.86 23.46
N TRP A 286 -19.21 -1.36 24.61
CA TRP A 286 -18.43 -2.58 24.67
C TRP A 286 -19.33 -3.78 24.41
N ASN A 287 -19.13 -4.41 23.26
CA ASN A 287 -19.86 -5.61 22.86
C ASN A 287 -18.98 -6.84 23.08
N SER A 288 -18.63 -7.10 24.33
CA SER A 288 -17.89 -8.31 24.78
C SER A 288 -16.64 -8.64 23.97
N GLY A 289 -15.91 -7.62 23.50
CA GLY A 289 -14.70 -7.84 22.72
C GLY A 289 -14.92 -8.41 21.31
N SER A 290 -16.14 -8.38 20.78
CA SER A 290 -16.46 -8.84 19.40
C SER A 290 -15.54 -8.26 18.32
N SER A 291 -14.92 -7.09 18.52
CA SER A 291 -13.90 -6.56 17.60
C SER A 291 -12.63 -7.43 17.50
N PHE A 292 -12.28 -8.16 18.56
CA PHE A 292 -11.10 -9.02 18.66
C PHE A 292 -11.33 -10.44 18.12
N GLU A 293 -12.57 -10.84 17.88
CA GLU A 293 -12.87 -12.13 17.26
C GLU A 293 -12.22 -12.24 15.89
N PRO A 294 -11.56 -13.39 15.61
CA PRO A 294 -10.93 -13.61 14.32
C PRO A 294 -11.99 -13.69 13.22
N TYR A 295 -11.64 -13.20 12.04
CA TYR A 295 -12.42 -13.45 10.84
C TYR A 295 -12.13 -14.86 10.32
N ASP A 296 -13.07 -15.43 9.56
CA ASP A 296 -12.77 -16.66 8.83
C ASP A 296 -11.61 -16.48 7.81
N LYS A 297 -11.05 -17.61 7.37
CA LYS A 297 -9.97 -17.66 6.37
C LYS A 297 -10.37 -17.13 4.98
N PHE A 298 -11.67 -17.06 4.70
CA PHE A 298 -12.21 -16.60 3.42
C PHE A 298 -12.35 -15.07 3.36
N PHE A 299 -12.39 -14.37 4.50
CA PHE A 299 -12.45 -12.90 4.61
C PHE A 299 -11.14 -12.18 4.24
N ASN A 300 -10.49 -12.61 3.17
CA ASN A 300 -9.26 -12.05 2.65
C ASN A 300 -9.49 -10.93 1.62
N ASP A 301 -8.43 -10.29 1.15
CA ASP A 301 -8.52 -9.17 0.21
C ASP A 301 -9.14 -9.55 -1.14
N LYS A 302 -9.01 -10.82 -1.57
CA LYS A 302 -9.64 -11.30 -2.81
C LYS A 302 -11.16 -11.30 -2.65
N PHE A 303 -11.66 -11.85 -1.55
CA PHE A 303 -13.08 -11.81 -1.21
C PHE A 303 -13.60 -10.37 -1.09
N LYS A 304 -12.91 -9.51 -0.33
CA LYS A 304 -13.32 -8.10 -0.17
C LYS A 304 -13.37 -7.35 -1.50
N ARG A 305 -12.44 -7.61 -2.43
CA ARG A 305 -12.49 -7.03 -3.79
C ARG A 305 -13.68 -7.56 -4.60
N ALA A 306 -14.03 -8.84 -4.47
CA ALA A 306 -15.19 -9.42 -5.14
C ALA A 306 -16.50 -8.77 -4.68
N ILE A 307 -16.69 -8.58 -3.36
CA ILE A 307 -17.88 -7.89 -2.82
C ILE A 307 -17.97 -6.45 -3.33
N ARG A 308 -16.87 -5.68 -3.29
CA ARG A 308 -16.86 -4.31 -3.84
C ARG A 308 -17.16 -4.27 -5.34
N LYS A 309 -16.69 -5.26 -6.10
CA LYS A 309 -16.97 -5.35 -7.54
C LYS A 309 -18.44 -5.66 -7.79
N ARG A 310 -19.04 -6.58 -7.04
CA ARG A 310 -20.48 -6.88 -7.09
C ARG A 310 -21.32 -5.63 -6.83
N ASP A 311 -20.95 -4.88 -5.78
CA ASP A 311 -21.63 -3.64 -5.37
C ASP A 311 -21.24 -2.42 -6.22
N ASN A 312 -20.65 -2.62 -7.41
CA ASN A 312 -20.23 -1.56 -8.33
C ASN A 312 -19.37 -0.45 -7.70
N GLN A 313 -18.56 -0.79 -6.68
CA GLN A 313 -17.73 0.15 -5.91
C GLN A 313 -18.54 1.29 -5.27
N VAL A 314 -19.83 1.05 -4.98
CA VAL A 314 -20.74 2.01 -4.35
C VAL A 314 -21.06 1.58 -2.92
N CYS A 315 -21.19 2.55 -2.01
CA CYS A 315 -21.76 2.29 -0.69
C CYS A 315 -23.24 1.92 -0.82
N MET A 316 -23.60 0.71 -0.43
CA MET A 316 -24.96 0.20 -0.60
C MET A 316 -26.02 0.92 0.25
N ALA A 317 -25.62 1.66 1.28
CA ALA A 317 -26.52 2.45 2.11
C ALA A 317 -26.76 3.89 1.60
N CYS A 318 -25.75 4.57 1.04
CA CYS A 318 -25.87 6.00 0.67
C CYS A 318 -25.56 6.32 -0.79
N GLY A 319 -25.19 5.34 -1.60
CA GLY A 319 -24.92 5.54 -3.02
C GLY A 319 -23.58 6.23 -3.36
N ILE A 320 -22.75 6.61 -2.38
CA ILE A 320 -21.46 7.26 -2.68
C ILE A 320 -20.49 6.28 -3.35
N HIS A 321 -19.96 6.67 -4.51
CA HIS A 321 -18.95 5.90 -5.24
C HIS A 321 -17.56 6.01 -4.57
N ARG A 322 -16.77 4.94 -4.64
CA ARG A 322 -15.42 4.83 -4.08
C ARG A 322 -14.49 5.99 -4.47
N GLU A 323 -14.59 6.50 -5.69
CA GLU A 323 -13.74 7.58 -6.20
C GLU A 323 -13.93 8.90 -5.45
N LYS A 324 -15.09 9.12 -4.83
CA LYS A 324 -15.37 10.29 -3.99
C LYS A 324 -14.80 10.16 -2.57
N LEU A 325 -14.14 9.04 -2.25
CA LEU A 325 -13.58 8.75 -0.93
C LEU A 325 -12.05 8.69 -0.99
N SER A 326 -11.39 8.91 0.14
CA SER A 326 -9.93 8.73 0.25
C SER A 326 -9.52 7.28 0.50
N ARG A 327 -10.46 6.38 0.82
CA ARG A 327 -10.20 4.97 1.21
C ARG A 327 -11.20 4.00 0.60
N ALA A 328 -10.80 2.72 0.51
CA ALA A 328 -11.69 1.63 0.07
C ALA A 328 -12.96 1.56 0.94
N LEU A 329 -14.07 1.15 0.32
CA LEU A 329 -15.29 0.82 1.05
C LEU A 329 -15.00 -0.33 2.03
N ASP A 330 -15.58 -0.25 3.21
CA ASP A 330 -15.52 -1.31 4.21
C ASP A 330 -16.49 -2.43 3.82
N ILE A 331 -16.13 -3.68 4.13
CA ILE A 331 -17.02 -4.82 3.95
C ILE A 331 -17.58 -5.18 5.31
N HIS A 332 -18.91 -5.11 5.40
CA HIS A 332 -19.67 -5.35 6.62
C HIS A 332 -20.37 -6.71 6.55
N HIS A 333 -20.24 -7.52 7.60
CA HIS A 333 -21.03 -8.74 7.79
C HIS A 333 -22.43 -8.35 8.25
N ILE A 334 -23.46 -8.68 7.46
CA ILE A 334 -24.85 -8.28 7.73
C ILE A 334 -25.34 -8.93 9.03
N SER A 335 -25.09 -10.23 9.22
CA SER A 335 -25.46 -10.96 10.44
C SER A 335 -24.60 -10.63 11.67
N TYR A 336 -23.56 -9.80 11.53
CA TYR A 336 -22.51 -9.55 12.53
C TYR A 336 -21.68 -10.78 12.92
N ASP A 337 -21.91 -11.93 12.29
CA ASP A 337 -21.05 -13.11 12.44
C ASP A 337 -19.86 -13.03 11.49
N LYS A 338 -18.68 -12.83 12.06
CA LYS A 338 -17.40 -12.71 11.34
C LYS A 338 -16.89 -14.03 10.75
N LEU A 339 -17.49 -15.16 11.16
CA LEU A 339 -17.11 -16.50 10.69
C LEU A 339 -17.87 -16.90 9.41
N VAL A 340 -18.83 -16.08 8.96
CA VAL A 340 -19.68 -16.35 7.80
C VAL A 340 -19.41 -15.34 6.67
N SER A 341 -18.26 -15.49 6.00
CA SER A 341 -17.86 -14.64 4.86
C SER A 341 -18.31 -15.21 3.52
N ILE A 342 -19.60 -15.06 3.25
CA ILE A 342 -20.22 -15.36 1.95
C ILE A 342 -20.81 -14.09 1.34
N PRO A 343 -20.98 -14.01 0.01
CA PRO A 343 -21.53 -12.81 -0.64
C PRO A 343 -22.90 -12.38 -0.07
N GLN A 344 -23.78 -13.34 0.25
CA GLN A 344 -25.12 -13.12 0.80
C GLN A 344 -25.11 -12.45 2.18
N ASN A 345 -24.00 -12.58 2.93
CA ASN A 345 -23.83 -12.02 4.26
C ASN A 345 -22.90 -10.79 4.29
N CYS A 346 -22.43 -10.30 3.15
CA CYS A 346 -21.42 -9.24 3.10
C CYS A 346 -21.85 -8.10 2.20
N ILE A 347 -21.62 -6.86 2.64
CA ILE A 347 -22.04 -5.66 1.91
C ILE A 347 -20.99 -4.54 1.96
N SER A 348 -20.87 -3.76 0.89
CA SER A 348 -19.92 -2.64 0.79
C SER A 348 -20.49 -1.34 1.37
N LEU A 349 -19.82 -0.76 2.36
CA LEU A 349 -20.23 0.49 3.03
C LEU A 349 -19.11 1.54 3.04
N CYS A 350 -19.47 2.83 3.02
CA CYS A 350 -18.51 3.89 3.34
C CYS A 350 -18.27 3.93 4.85
N SER A 351 -17.17 4.54 5.30
CA SER A 351 -16.82 4.60 6.73
C SER A 351 -17.92 5.24 7.58
N SER A 352 -18.62 6.26 7.07
CA SER A 352 -19.72 6.90 7.80
C SER A 352 -20.91 5.95 7.98
N CYS A 353 -21.36 5.27 6.92
CA CYS A 353 -22.46 4.31 7.03
C CYS A 353 -22.07 3.07 7.83
N HIS A 354 -20.85 2.55 7.68
CA HIS A 354 -20.34 1.43 8.47
C HIS A 354 -20.37 1.72 9.97
N MET A 355 -20.11 2.96 10.38
CA MET A 355 -20.22 3.32 11.80
C MET A 355 -21.66 3.32 12.32
N LYS A 356 -22.64 3.65 11.47
CA LYS A 356 -24.06 3.69 11.84
C LYS A 356 -24.64 2.29 12.06
N THR A 357 -24.14 1.27 11.36
CA THR A 357 -24.68 -0.09 11.45
C THR A 357 -24.41 -0.73 12.81
N ASN A 358 -23.40 -0.28 13.54
CA ASN A 358 -23.11 -0.80 14.89
C ASN A 358 -24.26 -0.61 15.91
N TYR A 359 -25.25 0.23 15.61
CA TYR A 359 -26.43 0.50 16.44
C TYR A 359 -27.71 0.03 15.73
N ASN A 360 -28.70 -0.45 16.50
CA ASN A 360 -29.97 -0.98 15.95
C ASN A 360 -29.74 -2.07 14.89
N ARG A 361 -29.02 -3.13 15.28
CA ARG A 361 -28.54 -4.17 14.35
C ARG A 361 -29.68 -4.88 13.62
N GLU A 362 -30.78 -5.16 14.33
CA GLU A 362 -31.97 -5.83 13.76
C GLU A 362 -32.53 -5.05 12.56
N HIS A 363 -32.65 -3.72 12.68
CA HIS A 363 -33.08 -2.88 11.57
C HIS A 363 -32.14 -2.98 10.37
N TRP A 364 -30.82 -2.89 10.60
CA TRP A 364 -29.83 -2.95 9.52
C TRP A 364 -29.75 -4.32 8.86
N ILE A 365 -29.93 -5.40 9.61
CA ILE A 365 -30.02 -6.76 9.06
C ILE A 365 -31.19 -6.82 8.08
N LYS A 366 -32.41 -6.48 8.52
CA LYS A 366 -33.62 -6.47 7.67
C LYS A 366 -33.45 -5.58 6.44
N PHE A 367 -32.92 -4.37 6.62
CA PHE A 367 -32.69 -3.41 5.55
C PHE A 367 -31.72 -3.96 4.48
N PHE A 368 -30.56 -4.47 4.88
CA PHE A 368 -29.57 -4.97 3.93
C PHE A 368 -29.99 -6.30 3.29
N GLN A 369 -30.65 -7.20 4.01
CA GLN A 369 -31.20 -8.43 3.42
C GLN A 369 -32.23 -8.11 2.34
N SER A 370 -33.17 -7.20 2.63
CA SER A 370 -34.16 -6.73 1.64
C SER A 370 -33.47 -6.14 0.40
N LEU A 371 -32.45 -5.29 0.61
CA LEU A 371 -31.68 -4.67 -0.47
C LEU A 371 -30.93 -5.70 -1.34
N LEU A 372 -30.31 -6.71 -0.73
CA LEU A 372 -29.60 -7.76 -1.46
C LEU A 372 -30.56 -8.73 -2.16
N ALA A 373 -31.71 -9.03 -1.55
CA ALA A 373 -32.78 -9.82 -2.16
C ALA A 373 -33.32 -9.14 -3.42
N GLU A 374 -33.60 -7.84 -3.35
CA GLU A 374 -34.08 -7.07 -4.50
C GLU A 374 -33.07 -7.06 -5.66
N ARG A 375 -31.80 -6.72 -5.36
CA ARG A 375 -30.75 -6.48 -6.36
C ARG A 375 -30.12 -7.74 -6.93
N TYR A 376 -29.94 -8.77 -6.10
CA TYR A 376 -29.17 -9.96 -6.45
C TYR A 376 -29.98 -11.27 -6.36
N LYS A 377 -31.28 -11.18 -6.04
CA LYS A 377 -32.19 -12.33 -5.91
C LYS A 377 -31.69 -13.34 -4.88
N TYR A 378 -31.13 -12.85 -3.78
CA TYR A 378 -30.81 -13.68 -2.62
C TYR A 378 -32.06 -13.95 -1.78
N GLU A 379 -32.11 -15.12 -1.17
CA GLU A 379 -33.22 -15.57 -0.34
C GLU A 379 -32.78 -15.68 1.12
N TYR A 380 -33.69 -15.32 2.01
CA TYR A 380 -33.50 -15.34 3.45
C TYR A 380 -34.74 -15.98 4.09
N SER A 381 -34.54 -16.75 5.16
CA SER A 381 -35.65 -17.34 5.92
C SER A 381 -36.41 -16.27 6.71
N GLU A 382 -37.57 -16.61 7.26
CA GLU A 382 -38.30 -15.75 8.21
C GLU A 382 -37.45 -15.36 9.42
N ASN A 383 -36.54 -16.25 9.82
CA ASN A 383 -35.57 -16.03 10.91
C ASN A 383 -34.31 -15.28 10.46
N GLN A 384 -34.29 -14.72 9.23
CA GLN A 384 -33.16 -13.98 8.65
C GLN A 384 -31.91 -14.83 8.38
N ASP A 385 -32.04 -16.16 8.37
CA ASP A 385 -30.97 -17.06 7.99
C ASP A 385 -30.79 -17.07 6.47
N ILE A 386 -29.55 -17.21 6.01
CA ILE A 386 -29.26 -17.29 4.58
C ILE A 386 -29.70 -18.66 4.05
N ILE A 387 -30.64 -18.67 3.10
CA ILE A 387 -31.07 -19.90 2.44
C ILE A 387 -30.06 -20.21 1.33
N PHE A 388 -29.26 -21.26 1.52
CA PHE A 388 -28.38 -21.75 0.47
C PHE A 388 -29.20 -22.52 -0.57
N GLN A 389 -29.59 -21.84 -1.64
CA GLN A 389 -29.98 -22.56 -2.85
C GLN A 389 -28.73 -23.16 -3.49
N PHE A 390 -28.46 -24.44 -3.23
CA PHE A 390 -27.62 -25.24 -4.11
C PHE A 390 -28.38 -25.40 -5.43
N LYS A 391 -28.26 -24.43 -6.33
CA LYS A 391 -28.59 -24.67 -7.73
C LYS A 391 -27.55 -25.63 -8.27
N ASN A 392 -27.84 -26.92 -8.14
CA ASN A 392 -27.26 -28.00 -8.94
C ASN A 392 -27.73 -27.84 -10.38
N GLU A 393 -27.40 -26.72 -11.03
CA GLU A 393 -27.46 -26.63 -12.49
C GLU A 393 -26.23 -27.38 -13.00
N LYS A 394 -26.35 -28.72 -12.99
CA LYS A 394 -25.63 -29.59 -13.92
C LYS A 394 -25.97 -29.05 -15.30
N THR A 395 -25.03 -28.36 -15.93
CA THR A 395 -25.00 -28.17 -17.37
C THR A 395 -24.89 -29.56 -18.02
N LYS A 396 -26.03 -30.21 -18.23
CA LYS A 396 -26.28 -30.97 -19.46
C LYS A 396 -26.66 -29.94 -20.52
N ASP A 397 -26.18 -30.17 -21.72
CA ASP A 397 -26.42 -29.41 -22.96
C ASP A 397 -25.46 -28.23 -23.20
N LEU A 398 -24.23 -28.60 -23.60
CA LEU A 398 -23.50 -28.04 -24.74
C LEU A 398 -22.50 -29.07 -25.28
#